data_AF-A0A535PJR3-F1
#
_entry.id   AF-A0A535PJR3-F1
#
_cell.length_a   1.000
_cell.length_b   1.000
_cell.length_c   1.000
_cell.angle_alpha   90.00
_cell.angle_beta   90.00
_cell.angle_gamma   90.00
#
_symmetry.space_group_name_H-M   'P 1'
#
loop_
_entity.id
_entity.type
_entity.pdbx_description
1 polymer ?
#
loop_
_entity_poly.entity_id
_entity_poly.type
_entity_poly.pdbx_seq_one_letter_code
_entity_poly.pdbx_strand_id
1 'polypeptide(L)' 'MRSPGDILLISCYELGHQPFHLASLCAMLQQAGYAPATVDTAVETLTEVAISRARLVAISVPMHTALHLGQQVALRVR' A
#
# COMPACT_ATOMS: atom_id res chain seq x y z
N MET A 1 -15.14 2.09 4.44
CA MET A 1 -14.03 1.30 3.89
C MET A 1 -14.47 0.32 2.80
N ARG A 2 -15.72 0.40 2.33
CA ARG A 2 -16.27 -0.45 1.27
C ARG A 2 -16.26 0.26 -0.10
N SER A 3 -15.96 1.56 -0.11
CA SER A 3 -15.80 2.32 -1.34
C SER A 3 -14.40 2.08 -1.93
N PRO A 4 -14.25 2.04 -3.27
CA PRO A 4 -12.96 1.84 -3.91
C PRO A 4 -11.91 2.85 -3.44
N GLY A 5 -10.78 2.34 -2.95
CA GLY A 5 -9.65 3.16 -2.50
C GLY A 5 -9.79 3.70 -1.07
N ASP A 6 -10.82 3.33 -0.30
CA ASP A 6 -10.91 3.68 1.13
C ASP A 6 -9.74 3.10 1.94
N ILE A 7 -9.11 2.02 1.46
CA ILE A 7 -7.91 1.40 2.03
C ILE A 7 -6.82 1.47 0.98
N LEU A 8 -5.68 2.03 1.32
CA LEU A 8 -4.50 2.05 0.46
C LEU A 8 -3.42 1.17 1.06
N LEU A 9 -3.04 0.12 0.34
CA LEU A 9 -1.96 -0.77 0.70
C LEU A 9 -0.73 -0.41 -0.13
N ILE A 10 0.38 -0.08 0.52
CA ILE A 10 1.60 0.37 -0.15
C ILE A 10 2.71 -0.66 0.10
N SER A 11 3.34 -1.12 -0.97
CA SER A 11 4.62 -1.85 -0.88
C SER A 11 5.79 -0.89 -1.06
N CYS A 12 6.73 -0.93 -0.12
CA CYS A 12 7.95 -0.11 -0.13
C CYS A 12 9.17 -0.90 -0.57
N TYR A 13 9.05 -1.66 -1.67
CA TYR A 13 10.06 -2.52 -2.28
C TYR A 13 10.18 -3.94 -1.67
N GLU A 14 10.03 -4.95 -2.53
CA GLU A 14 10.27 -6.38 -2.22
C GLU A 14 11.38 -6.99 -3.09
N LEU A 15 12.51 -6.29 -3.29
CA LEU A 15 13.68 -6.82 -4.04
C LEU A 15 13.38 -7.24 -5.50
N GLY A 16 12.38 -6.63 -6.14
CA GLY A 16 11.97 -7.00 -7.50
C GLY A 16 11.11 -8.27 -7.58
N HIS A 17 10.70 -8.84 -6.44
CA HIS A 17 9.66 -9.85 -6.39
C HIS A 17 8.28 -9.22 -6.53
N GLN A 18 7.34 -9.98 -7.11
CA GLN A 18 5.93 -9.61 -7.07
C GLN A 18 5.48 -9.49 -5.61
N PRO A 19 4.74 -8.43 -5.24
CA PRO A 19 4.45 -8.11 -3.85
C PRO A 19 3.41 -9.06 -3.24
N PHE A 20 3.79 -10.32 -3.01
CA PHE A 20 2.88 -11.40 -2.64
C PHE A 20 2.17 -11.15 -1.30
N HIS A 21 2.88 -10.57 -0.32
CA HIS A 21 2.27 -10.21 0.95
C HIS A 21 1.19 -9.13 0.78
N LEU A 22 1.45 -8.14 -0.08
CA LEU A 22 0.49 -7.09 -0.40
C LEU A 22 -0.73 -7.66 -1.12
N ALA A 23 -0.50 -8.53 -2.12
CA ALA A 23 -1.56 -9.20 -2.87
C ALA A 23 -2.41 -10.11 -1.98
N SER A 24 -1.79 -10.85 -1.06
CA SER A 24 -2.48 -11.73 -0.10
C SER A 24 -3.39 -10.93 0.83
N LEU A 25 -2.89 -9.84 1.42
CA LEU A 25 -3.69 -8.96 2.27
C LEU A 25 -4.82 -8.29 1.47
N CYS A 26 -4.55 -7.85 0.24
CA CYS A 26 -5.55 -7.28 -0.66
C CYS A 26 -6.68 -8.28 -0.91
N ALA A 27 -6.35 -9.52 -1.27
CA ALA A 27 -7.33 -10.59 -1.49
C ALA A 27 -8.17 -10.88 -0.24
N MET A 28 -7.54 -10.97 0.94
CA MET A 28 -8.25 -11.18 2.21
C MET A 28 -9.22 -10.03 2.51
N LEU A 29 -8.81 -8.78 2.29
CA LEU A 29 -9.67 -7.62 2.47
C LEU A 29 -10.83 -7.61 1.46
N GLN A 30 -10.57 -7.94 0.20
CA GLN A 30 -11.60 -8.06 -0.84
C GLN A 30 -12.62 -9.15 -0.49
N GLN A 31 -12.16 -10.33 -0.04
CA GLN A 31 -13.03 -11.42 0.42
C GLN A 31 -13.90 -11.01 1.62
N ALA A 32 -13.37 -10.17 2.50
CA ALA A 32 -14.14 -9.59 3.60
C ALA A 32 -15.10 -8.46 3.15
N GLY A 33 -15.13 -8.12 1.87
CA GLY A 33 -16.00 -7.13 1.22
C GLY A 33 -15.40 -5.72 1.09
N TYR A 34 -14.13 -5.50 1.45
CA TYR A 34 -13.49 -4.18 1.34
C TYR A 34 -13.05 -3.93 -0.10
N ALA A 35 -12.80 -2.67 -0.45
CA ALA A 35 -12.33 -2.31 -1.79
C ALA A 35 -10.97 -1.60 -1.71
N PRO A 36 -9.90 -2.31 -1.30
CA PRO A 36 -8.56 -1.74 -1.19
C PRO A 36 -7.98 -1.39 -2.57
N ALA A 37 -7.16 -0.35 -2.60
CA ALA A 37 -6.22 -0.05 -3.68
C ALA A 37 -4.81 -0.47 -3.23
N THR A 38 -3.99 -0.92 -4.18
CA THR A 38 -2.59 -1.30 -3.95
C THR A 38 -1.67 -0.41 -4.77
N VAL A 39 -0.52 -0.05 -4.21
CA VAL A 39 0.55 0.67 -4.93
C VAL A 39 1.88 0.03 -4.56
N ASP A 40 2.67 -0.37 -5.56
CA ASP A 40 4.07 -0.73 -5.36
C ASP A 40 4.98 0.45 -5.74
N THR A 41 5.55 1.11 -4.73
CA THR A 41 6.39 2.31 -4.95
C THR A 41 7.71 2.02 -5.68
N ALA A 42 8.08 0.75 -5.85
CA ALA A 42 9.24 0.37 -6.65
C ALA A 42 9.00 0.53 -8.15
N VAL A 43 7.74 0.45 -8.61
CA VAL A 43 7.38 0.42 -10.04
C VAL A 43 6.25 1.39 -10.40
N GLU A 44 5.49 1.89 -9.42
CA GLU A 44 4.37 2.81 -9.60
C GLU A 44 4.61 4.11 -8.81
N THR A 45 4.03 5.21 -9.32
CA THR A 45 4.03 6.48 -8.59
C THR A 45 2.88 6.53 -7.60
N LEU A 46 3.18 6.84 -6.33
CA LEU A 46 2.16 7.14 -5.32
C LEU A 46 1.53 8.52 -5.58
N THR A 47 0.34 8.52 -6.19
CA THR A 47 -0.37 9.75 -6.58
C THR A 47 -1.12 10.40 -5.42
N GLU A 48 -1.26 11.73 -5.47
CA GLU A 48 -2.04 12.50 -4.49
C GLU A 48 -3.53 12.08 -4.46
N VAL A 49 -4.07 11.68 -5.61
CA VAL A 49 -5.45 11.17 -5.71
C VAL A 49 -5.62 9.87 -4.94
N ALA A 50 -4.63 8.98 -4.95
CA ALA A 50 -4.67 7.74 -4.19
C ALA A 50 -4.59 8.02 -2.67
N ILE A 51 -3.71 8.94 -2.26
CA ILE A 51 -3.54 9.34 -0.85
C ILE A 51 -4.82 9.98 -0.32
N SER A 52 -5.33 11.00 -0.99
CA SER A 52 -6.50 11.78 -0.54
C SER A 52 -7.80 10.98 -0.43
N ARG A 53 -7.94 9.88 -1.19
CA ARG A 53 -9.09 8.97 -1.08
C ARG A 53 -8.97 7.99 0.09
N ALA A 54 -7.76 7.69 0.51
CA ALA A 54 -7.51 6.68 1.52
C ALA A 54 -7.98 7.14 2.91
N ARG A 55 -8.75 6.28 3.58
CA ARG A 55 -9.14 6.46 4.98
C ARG A 55 -8.25 5.66 5.92
N LEU A 56 -7.62 4.62 5.39
CA LEU A 56 -6.57 3.84 6.03
C LEU A 56 -5.44 3.65 5.02
N VAL A 57 -4.21 3.89 5.47
CA VAL A 57 -3.00 3.54 4.73
C VAL A 57 -2.24 2.47 5.50
N ALA A 58 -1.88 1.38 4.83
CA ALA A 58 -1.01 0.34 5.38
C ALA A 58 0.26 0.24 4.52
N ILE A 59 1.43 0.23 5.17
CA ILE A 59 2.72 0.27 4.49
C ILE A 59 3.47 -1.03 4.82
N SER A 60 3.77 -1.82 3.79
CA SER A 60 4.59 -3.02 3.90
C SER A 60 6.08 -2.67 3.84
N VAL A 61 6.82 -3.08 4.86
CA VAL A 61 8.25 -2.83 5.03
C VAL A 61 8.96 -4.14 5.38
N PRO A 62 9.11 -5.08 4.44
CA PRO A 62 9.61 -6.44 4.74
C PRO A 62 11.10 -6.49 5.13
N MET A 63 11.80 -5.36 5.07
CA MET A 63 13.22 -5.25 5.42
C MET A 63 13.59 -3.86 5.94
N HIS A 64 14.78 -3.73 6.53
CA HIS A 64 15.29 -2.46 7.06
C HIS A 64 15.45 -1.37 5.99
N THR A 65 15.87 -1.74 4.77
CA THR A 65 15.95 -0.78 3.65
C THR A 65 14.57 -0.25 3.27
N ALA A 66 13.57 -1.14 3.18
CA ALA A 66 12.19 -0.77 2.91
C ALA A 66 11.59 0.09 4.03
N LEU A 67 12.03 -0.08 5.28
CA LEU A 67 11.59 0.76 6.40
C LEU A 67 11.97 2.23 6.22
N HIS A 68 13.15 2.53 5.69
CA HIS A 68 13.54 3.92 5.42
C HIS A 68 12.65 4.56 4.34
N LEU A 69 12.35 3.83 3.26
CA LEU A 69 11.39 4.27 2.25
C LEU A 69 9.98 4.41 2.85
N GLY A 70 9.57 3.45 3.67
CA GLY A 70 8.29 3.45 4.37
C GLY A 70 8.11 4.64 5.29
N GLN A 71 9.18 5.11 5.95
CA GLN A 71 9.16 6.34 6.75
C GLN A 71 8.86 7.56 5.87
N GLN A 72 9.50 7.67 4.71
CA GLN A 72 9.26 8.78 3.78
C GLN A 72 7.83 8.75 3.24
N VAL A 73 7.31 7.57 2.91
CA VAL A 73 5.91 7.37 2.51
C VAL A 73 4.97 7.76 3.66
N ALA A 74 5.23 7.31 4.89
CA ALA A 74 4.41 7.63 6.06
C ALA A 74 4.33 9.14 6.32
N LEU A 75 5.44 9.87 6.13
CA LEU A 75 5.46 11.33 6.23
C LEU A 75 4.66 12.00 5.12
N ARG A 76 4.66 11.43 3.91
CA ARG A 76 3.93 11.97 2.75
C ARG A 76 2.42 11.76 2.83
N VAL A 77 1.97 10.65 3.42
CA VAL A 77 0.54 10.28 3.50
C VAL A 77 -0.16 10.74 4.78
N ARG A 78 0.56 11.41 5.68
CA ARG A 78 0.04 11.98 6.92
C ARG A 78 -0.57 13.35 6.67
#